data_AF-A0A2S6G0F9-F1
#
_entry.id   AF-A0A2S6G0F9-F1
#
_cell.length_a   1.000
_cell.length_b   1.000
_cell.length_c   1.000
_cell.angle_alpha   90.00
_cell.angle_beta   90.00
_cell.angle_gamma   90.00
#
_symmetry.space_group_name_H-M   'P 1'
#
loop_
_entity.id
_entity.type
_entity.pdbx_description
1 polymer ?
#
loop_
_entity_poly.entity_id
_entity_poly.type
_entity_poly.pdbx_seq_one_letter_code
_entity_poly.pdbx_strand_id
1 'polypeptide(L)' 'MMEILKLMGGLGEIAVFITPLTLVIGIINAIKKPEKESTPYKIMAIISAYLNIDALRSLIFVALKVDEL' A
#
# COMPACT_ATOMS: atom_id res chain seq x y z
N MET A 1 -25.35 7.98 2.63
CA MET A 1 -24.72 7.62 1.34
C MET A 1 -23.53 8.54 1.05
N MET A 2 -23.73 9.86 0.95
CA MET A 2 -22.65 10.82 0.67
C MET A 2 -21.55 10.85 1.75
N GLU A 3 -21.90 10.70 3.02
CA GLU A 3 -20.91 10.68 4.13
C GLU A 3 -20.04 9.42 4.13
N ILE A 4 -20.61 8.26 3.79
CA ILE A 4 -19.87 6.99 3.68
C ILE A 4 -18.84 7.07 2.56
N LEU A 5 -19.21 7.66 1.42
CA LEU A 5 -18.30 7.89 0.30
C LEU A 5 -17.15 8.84 0.67
N LYS A 6 -17.43 9.91 1.40
CA LYS A 6 -16.38 10.82 1.92
C LYS A 6 -15.43 10.11 2.88
N LEU A 7 -15.97 9.29 3.78
CA LEU A 7 -15.17 8.48 4.70
C LEU A 7 -14.26 7.50 3.95
N MET A 8 -14.82 6.77 2.97
CA MET A 8 -14.06 5.84 2.14
C MET A 8 -12.99 6.55 1.31
N GLY A 9 -13.30 7.73 0.76
CA GLY A 9 -12.32 8.55 0.05
C GLY A 9 -11.15 8.97 0.94
N GLY A 10 -11.43 9.46 2.15
CA GLY A 10 -10.38 9.83 3.11
C GLY A 10 -9.55 8.64 3.58
N LEU A 11 -10.16 7.48 3.80
CA LEU A 11 -9.43 6.24 4.12
C LEU A 11 -8.54 5.80 2.96
N GLY A 12 -9.01 5.94 1.72
CA GLY A 12 -8.24 5.66 0.51
C GLY A 12 -6.99 6.54 0.40
N GLU A 13 -7.13 7.85 0.58
CA GLU A 13 -5.99 8.79 0.57
C GLU A 13 -4.96 8.43 1.63
N ILE A 14 -5.41 8.17 2.87
CA ILE A 14 -4.51 7.79 3.97
C ILE A 14 -3.78 6.48 3.65
N ALA A 15 -4.47 5.50 3.06
CA ALA A 15 -3.88 4.22 2.70
C ALA A 15 -2.72 4.39 1.69
N VAL A 16 -2.88 5.26 0.68
CA VAL A 16 -1.82 5.53 -0.31
C VAL A 16 -0.53 6.02 0.34
N PHE A 17 -0.60 6.74 1.46
CA PHE A 17 0.59 7.20 2.20
C PHE A 17 1.12 6.17 3.21
N ILE A 18 0.23 5.46 3.92
CA ILE A 18 0.65 4.52 4.97
C ILE A 18 1.26 3.26 4.37
N THR A 19 0.71 2.72 3.28
CA THR A 19 1.15 1.44 2.71
C THR A 19 2.61 1.44 2.19
N PRO A 20 3.13 2.51 1.57
CA PRO A 20 4.56 2.62 1.26
C PRO A 20 5.44 2.66 2.53
N LEU A 21 4.99 3.36 3.57
CA LEU A 21 5.73 3.46 4.84
C LEU A 21 5.80 2.11 5.55
N THR A 22 4.71 1.36 5.60
CA THR A 22 4.69 0.01 6.20
C THR A 22 5.56 -0.97 5.42
N LEU A 23 5.64 -0.84 4.08
CA LEU A 23 6.56 -1.61 3.26
C LEU A 23 8.03 -1.34 3.66
N VAL A 24 8.41 -0.07 3.73
CA VAL A 24 9.79 0.32 4.10
C VAL A 24 10.15 -0.19 5.49
N ILE A 25 9.27 0.00 6.48
CA ILE A 25 9.48 -0.50 7.85
C ILE A 25 9.58 -2.04 7.87
N GLY A 26 8.75 -2.72 7.08
CA GLY A 26 8.77 -4.18 6.95
C GLY A 26 10.09 -4.68 6.38
N ILE A 27 10.59 -4.07 5.31
CA ILE A 27 11.88 -4.40 4.71
C ILE A 27 13.03 -4.15 5.69
N ILE A 28 13.06 -2.97 6.33
CA ILE A 28 14.12 -2.62 7.29
C ILE A 28 14.18 -3.65 8.43
N ASN A 29 13.04 -4.00 9.03
CA ASN A 29 13.02 -4.96 10.13
C ASN A 29 13.26 -6.40 9.66
N ALA A 30 12.83 -6.77 8.46
CA ALA A 30 13.12 -8.08 7.88
C ALA A 30 14.62 -8.30 7.65
N ILE A 31 15.38 -7.24 7.35
CA ILE A 31 16.83 -7.28 7.15
C ILE A 31 17.59 -7.16 8.49
N LYS A 32 17.14 -6.27 9.38
CA LYS A 32 17.86 -5.96 10.63
C LYS A 32 17.65 -6.99 11.74
N LYS A 33 16.52 -7.70 11.77
CA LYS A 33 16.22 -8.66 12.85
C LYS A 33 16.76 -10.05 12.56
N PRO A 34 17.14 -10.81 13.61
CA PRO A 34 17.52 -12.21 13.46
C PRO A 34 16.37 -13.02 12.84
N GLU A 35 16.73 -14.08 12.13
CA GLU A 35 15.84 -14.74 11.17
C GLU A 35 14.50 -15.21 11.76
N LYS A 36 14.51 -15.73 13.00
CA LYS A 36 13.31 -16.16 13.73
C LYS A 36 12.35 -15.02 14.08
N GLU A 37 12.86 -13.81 14.28
CA GLU A 37 12.06 -12.62 14.61
C GLU A 37 11.71 -11.79 13.36
N SER A 38 12.39 -12.04 12.24
CA SER A 38 12.19 -11.34 10.97
C SER A 38 10.91 -11.75 10.23
N THR A 39 10.39 -12.95 10.49
CA THR A 39 9.27 -13.55 9.73
C THR A 39 8.01 -12.69 9.68
N PRO A 40 7.51 -12.10 10.78
CA PRO A 40 6.33 -11.22 10.71
C PRO A 40 6.58 -9.99 9.84
N TYR A 41 7.79 -9.44 9.85
CA TYR A 41 8.17 -8.27 9.05
C TYR A 41 8.33 -8.61 7.57
N LYS A 42 8.80 -9.82 7.24
CA LYS A 42 8.81 -10.34 5.87
C LYS A 42 7.39 -10.46 5.32
N ILE A 43 6.45 -11.01 6.10
CA ILE A 43 5.04 -11.09 5.72
C ILE A 43 4.44 -9.69 5.53
N MET A 44 4.69 -8.78 6.48
CA MET A 44 4.23 -7.39 6.39
C MET A 44 4.76 -6.68 5.14
N ALA A 45 6.03 -6.88 4.80
CA ALA A 45 6.65 -6.32 3.59
C ALA A 45 6.01 -6.90 2.32
N ILE A 46 5.78 -8.22 2.26
CA ILE A 46 5.13 -8.86 1.10
C ILE A 46 3.71 -8.30 0.90
N ILE A 47 2.90 -8.29 1.95
CA ILE A 47 1.52 -7.76 1.88
C ILE A 47 1.52 -6.30 1.45
N SER A 48 2.40 -5.47 2.04
CA SER A 48 2.50 -4.05 1.69
C SER A 48 2.97 -3.86 0.25
N ALA A 49 3.86 -4.71 -0.27
CA ALA A 49 4.29 -4.65 -1.67
C ALA A 49 3.15 -4.97 -2.63
N TYR A 50 2.36 -6.01 -2.35
CA TYR A 50 1.17 -6.35 -3.14
C TYR A 50 0.16 -5.21 -3.19
N LEU A 51 -0.16 -4.62 -2.03
CA LEU A 51 -1.09 -3.50 -1.96
C LEU A 51 -0.60 -2.27 -2.73
N ASN A 52 0.70 -1.95 -2.66
CA ASN A 52 1.28 -0.85 -3.43
C ASN A 52 1.23 -1.10 -4.94
N ILE A 53 1.52 -2.33 -5.40
CA ILE A 53 1.48 -2.67 -6.82
C ILE A 53 0.05 -2.57 -7.36
N ASP A 54 -0.95 -3.08 -6.63
CA ASP A 54 -2.33 -3.05 -7.10
C ASP A 54 -2.92 -1.62 -7.09
N ALA A 55 -2.57 -0.83 -6.07
CA ALA A 55 -2.89 0.60 -6.03
C ALA A 55 -2.25 1.35 -7.21
N LEU A 56 -0.96 1.12 -7.49
CA LEU A 56 -0.26 1.73 -8.61
C LEU A 56 -0.85 1.31 -9.96
N ARG A 57 -1.17 0.03 -10.14
CA ARG A 57 -1.84 -0.49 -11.35
C ARG A 57 -3.19 0.19 -11.58
N SER A 58 -3.97 0.35 -10.51
CA SER A 58 -5.27 1.02 -10.58
C SER A 58 -5.12 2.49 -10.96
N LEU A 59 -4.14 3.19 -10.40
CA LEU A 59 -3.82 4.59 -10.75
C LEU A 59 -3.39 4.72 -12.22
N ILE A 60 -2.52 3.83 -12.71
CA ILE A 60 -2.09 3.82 -14.12
C ILE A 60 -3.27 3.58 -15.06
N PHE A 61 -4.16 2.62 -14.73
CA PHE A 61 -5.36 2.37 -15.53
C PHE A 61 -6.28 3.58 -15.63
N VAL A 62 -6.48 4.29 -14.51
CA VAL A 62 -7.26 5.53 -14.50
C VAL A 62 -6.56 6.61 -15.34
N ALA A 63 -5.25 6.81 -15.18
CA ALA A 63 -4.50 7.80 -15.93
C ALA A 63 -4.58 7.57 -17.45
N LEU A 64 -4.37 6.32 -17.90
CA LEU A 64 -4.46 5.97 -19.32
C LEU A 64 -5.87 6.15 -19.89
N LYS A 65 -6.94 5.91 -19.10
CA LYS A 65 -8.32 6.17 -19.54
C LYS A 65 -8.68 7.65 -19.57
N VAL A 66 -8.04 8.47 -18.75
CA VAL A 66 -8.25 9.93 -18.75
C VAL A 66 -7.61 10.56 -19.99
N ASP A 67 -6.49 10.03 -20.48
CA ASP A 67 -5.84 10.51 -21.71
C ASP A 67 -6.60 10.16 -23.01
N GLU A 68 -7.58 9.24 -22.96
CA GLU A 68 -8.43 8.85 -24.10
C GLU A 68 -9.74 9.68 -24.24
N LEU A 69 -10.00 10.64 -23.34
CA LEU A 69 -11.17 11.53 -23.32
C LEU A 69 -10.83 12.97 -23.73
#